data_AF-A0A1Q5XHX6-F1
#
_entry.id   AF-A0A1Q5XHX6-F1
#
_cell.length_a   1.000
_cell.length_b   1.000
_cell.length_c   1.000
_cell.angle_alpha   90.00
_cell.angle_beta   90.00
_cell.angle_gamma   90.00
#
_symmetry.space_group_name_H-M   'P 1'
#
loop_
_entity.id
_entity.type
_entity.pdbx_description
1 polymer ?
#
loop_
_entity_poly.entity_id
_entity_poly.type
_entity_poly.pdbx_seq_one_letter_code
_entity_poly.pdbx_strand_id
1 'polypeptide(L)' 'MTERERARIRRAISLLRTQRAILLERLEEINENLRRVPNPSRARRELLAARASIREALRLNAAAIRLLRSVL' A
#
# COMPACT_ATOMS: atom_id res chain seq x y z
N MET A 1 -10.07 26.99 -5.09
CA MET A 1 -9.06 26.38 -4.20
C MET A 1 -7.88 27.34 -4.07
N THR A 2 -7.48 27.62 -2.85
CA THR A 2 -6.35 28.50 -2.50
C THR A 2 -5.00 27.78 -2.68
N GLU A 3 -3.91 28.52 -2.82
CA GLU A 3 -2.55 27.94 -2.88
C GLU A 3 -2.21 27.10 -1.64
N ARG A 4 -2.73 27.49 -0.47
CA ARG A 4 -2.56 26.73 0.77
C ARG A 4 -3.23 25.36 0.71
N GLU A 5 -4.42 25.27 0.10
CA GLU A 5 -5.14 24.00 -0.11
C GLU A 5 -4.42 23.13 -1.14
N ARG A 6 -3.97 23.71 -2.26
CA ARG A 6 -3.14 23.00 -3.26
C ARG A 6 -1.89 22.39 -2.63
N ALA A 7 -1.18 23.15 -1.79
CA ALA A 7 0.01 22.69 -1.08
C ALA A 7 -0.29 21.52 -0.13
N ARG A 8 -1.43 21.56 0.59
CA ARG A 8 -1.88 20.45 1.45
C ARG A 8 -2.17 19.18 0.66
N ILE A 9 -2.86 19.30 -0.48
CA ILE A 9 -3.16 18.15 -1.35
C ILE A 9 -1.87 17.55 -1.92
N ARG A 10 -0.94 18.38 -2.41
CA ARG A 10 0.38 17.91 -2.89
C ARG A 10 1.14 17.16 -1.79
N ARG A 11 1.13 17.67 -0.55
CA ARG A 11 1.75 17.00 0.60
C ARG A 11 1.08 15.65 0.91
N ALA A 12 -0.25 15.59 0.86
CA ALA A 12 -0.98 14.33 1.06
C ALA A 12 -0.63 13.29 -0.03
N ILE A 13 -0.56 13.69 -1.29
CA ILE A 13 -0.12 12.82 -2.39
C ILE A 13 1.31 12.31 -2.15
N SER A 14 2.21 13.16 -1.66
CA SER A 14 3.58 12.76 -1.34
C SER A 14 3.62 11.68 -0.24
N LEU A 15 2.89 11.88 0.85
CA LEU A 15 2.77 10.91 1.94
C LEU A 15 2.19 9.58 1.47
N LEU A 16 1.16 9.61 0.62
CA LEU A 16 0.58 8.39 0.06
C LEU A 16 1.58 7.64 -0.84
N ARG A 17 2.43 8.35 -1.60
CA ARG A 17 3.50 7.72 -2.39
C ARG A 17 4.54 7.05 -1.51
N THR A 18 4.95 7.69 -0.41
CA THR A 18 5.85 7.09 0.59
C THR A 18 5.22 5.84 1.20
N GLN A 19 3.95 5.91 1.61
CA GLN A 19 3.23 4.75 2.13
C GLN A 19 3.16 3.61 1.10
N ARG A 20 2.97 3.93 -0.19
CA ARG A 20 2.97 2.93 -1.26
C ARG A 20 4.30 2.21 -1.37
N ALA A 21 5.42 2.93 -1.28
CA ALA A 21 6.76 2.32 -1.32
C ALA A 21 6.96 1.33 -0.17
N ILE A 22 6.60 1.73 1.06
CA ILE A 22 6.66 0.86 2.25
C ILE A 22 5.79 -0.39 2.05
N LEU A 23 4.56 -0.23 1.56
CA LEU A 23 3.66 -1.37 1.34
C LEU A 23 4.19 -2.34 0.27
N LEU A 24 4.89 -1.84 -0.76
CA LEU A 24 5.52 -2.69 -1.78
C LEU A 24 6.68 -3.51 -1.21
N GLU A 25 7.55 -2.87 -0.44
CA GLU A 25 8.64 -3.55 0.27
C GLU A 25 8.11 -4.65 1.20
N ARG A 26 7.10 -4.33 2.02
CA ARG A 26 6.43 -5.32 2.88
C ARG A 26 5.79 -6.46 2.09
N LEU A 27 5.28 -6.20 0.89
CA LEU A 27 4.72 -7.23 0.02
C LEU A 27 5.81 -8.17 -0.50
N GLU A 28 6.97 -7.64 -0.86
CA GLU A 28 8.13 -8.42 -1.30
C GLU A 28 8.63 -9.33 -0.18
N GLU A 29 8.77 -8.82 1.05
CA GLU A 29 9.13 -9.63 2.21
C GLU A 29 8.14 -10.78 2.46
N ILE A 30 6.83 -10.51 2.39
CA ILE A 30 5.80 -11.56 2.56
C ILE A 30 5.91 -12.61 1.46
N ASN A 31 6.14 -12.20 0.21
CA ASN A 31 6.30 -13.13 -0.90
C ASN A 31 7.54 -14.00 -0.72
N GLU A 32 8.64 -13.45 -0.22
CA GLU A 32 9.86 -14.21 0.07
C GLU A 32 9.63 -15.22 1.20
N ASN A 33 8.96 -14.81 2.28
CA ASN A 33 8.57 -15.72 3.36
C ASN A 33 7.66 -16.85 2.86
N LEU A 34 6.70 -16.54 1.97
CA LEU A 34 5.83 -17.54 1.35
C LEU A 34 6.59 -18.54 0.47
N ARG A 35 7.80 -18.26 -0.02
CA ARG A 35 8.60 -19.26 -0.74
C ARG A 35 9.25 -20.26 0.20
N ARG A 36 9.55 -19.84 1.43
CA ARG A 36 10.30 -20.63 2.42
C ARG A 36 9.39 -21.45 3.35
N VAL A 37 8.15 -21.01 3.56
CA VAL A 37 7.22 -21.67 4.49
C VAL A 37 6.52 -22.88 3.83
N PRO A 38 6.59 -24.09 4.43
CA PRO A 38 5.95 -25.29 3.90
C PRO A 38 4.44 -25.16 3.69
N ASN A 39 3.94 -25.91 2.70
CA ASN A 39 2.51 -26.08 2.43
C ASN A 39 2.08 -27.53 2.73
N PRO A 40 1.05 -27.76 3.57
CA PRO A 40 0.26 -26.80 4.33
C PRO A 40 0.87 -26.45 5.69
N SER A 41 0.71 -25.19 6.12
CA SER A 41 1.00 -24.77 7.50
C SER A 41 0.13 -23.58 7.90
N ARG A 42 -0.09 -23.41 9.21
CA ARG A 42 -0.80 -22.23 9.76
C ARG A 42 -0.09 -20.93 9.39
N ALA A 43 1.24 -20.90 9.54
CA ALA A 43 2.07 -19.75 9.18
C ALA A 43 1.87 -19.33 7.71
N ARG A 44 1.75 -20.30 6.78
CA ARG A 44 1.48 -20.01 5.37
C ARG A 44 0.14 -19.31 5.18
N ARG A 45 -0.92 -19.76 5.86
CA ARG A 45 -2.25 -19.14 5.78
C ARG A 45 -2.24 -17.69 6.29
N GLU A 46 -1.54 -17.45 7.39
CA GLU A 46 -1.39 -16.10 7.95
C GLU A 46 -0.62 -15.17 7.00
N LEU A 47 0.46 -15.64 6.38
CA LEU A 47 1.20 -14.89 5.36
C LEU A 47 0.35 -14.61 4.11
N LEU A 48 -0.47 -15.56 3.65
CA LEU A 48 -1.38 -15.36 2.52
C LEU A 48 -2.45 -14.31 2.84
N ALA A 49 -3.00 -14.33 4.06
CA ALA A 49 -3.94 -13.32 4.51
C ALA A 49 -3.29 -11.92 4.58
N ALA A 50 -2.09 -11.83 5.17
CA ALA A 50 -1.33 -10.59 5.21
C ALA A 50 -1.02 -10.06 3.80
N ARG A 51 -0.65 -10.94 2.86
CA ARG A 51 -0.45 -10.59 1.44
C ARG A 51 -1.70 -9.97 0.82
N ALA A 52 -2.87 -10.54 1.09
CA ALA A 52 -4.14 -10.03 0.59
C ALA A 52 -4.43 -8.63 1.16
N SER A 53 -4.25 -8.44 2.46
CA SER A 53 -4.43 -7.14 3.12
C SER A 53 -3.51 -6.06 2.56
N ILE A 54 -2.23 -6.37 2.30
CA ILE A 54 -1.30 -5.39 1.71
C ILE A 54 -1.71 -5.03 0.27
N ARG A 55 -2.14 -6.01 -0.53
CA ARG A 55 -2.63 -5.73 -1.89
C ARG A 55 -3.85 -4.82 -1.89
N GLU A 56 -4.76 -5.01 -0.95
CA GLU A 56 -5.92 -4.14 -0.80
C GLU A 56 -5.51 -2.73 -0.34
N ALA A 57 -4.58 -2.62 0.62
CA ALA A 57 -4.03 -1.33 1.02
C ALA A 57 -3.37 -0.57 -0.14
N LEU A 58 -2.62 -1.27 -1.01
CA LEU A 58 -2.03 -0.70 -2.23
C LEU A 58 -3.09 -0.21 -3.23
N ARG A 59 -4.21 -0.94 -3.35
CA ARG A 59 -5.35 -0.57 -4.21
C ARG A 59 -6.03 0.70 -3.70
N LEU A 60 -6.32 0.75 -2.40
CA LEU A 60 -6.94 1.92 -1.74
C LEU A 60 -6.02 3.15 -1.79
N ASN A 61 -4.72 2.97 -1.57
CA ASN A 61 -3.73 4.04 -1.69
C ASN A 61 -3.70 4.64 -3.12
N ALA A 62 -3.73 3.78 -4.16
CA ALA A 62 -3.83 4.25 -5.54
C ALA A 62 -5.14 5.00 -5.82
N ALA A 63 -6.26 4.53 -5.27
CA ALA A 63 -7.55 5.22 -5.37
C ALA A 63 -7.50 6.60 -4.70
N ALA A 64 -6.95 6.71 -3.49
CA ALA A 64 -6.79 7.97 -2.76
C ALA A 64 -5.94 8.98 -3.54
N ILE A 65 -4.83 8.54 -4.14
CA ILE A 65 -4.00 9.41 -5.00
C ILE A 65 -4.79 9.92 -6.20
N ARG A 66 -5.58 9.07 -6.87
CA ARG A 66 -6.43 9.47 -8.01
C ARG A 66 -7.48 10.49 -7.59
N LEU A 67 -8.15 10.27 -6.47
CA LEU A 67 -9.14 11.20 -5.91
C LEU A 67 -8.51 12.55 -5.61
N LEU A 68 -7.37 12.58 -4.91
CA LEU A 68 -6.66 13.82 -4.60
C LEU A 68 -6.19 14.58 -5.84
N ARG A 69 -5.77 13.87 -6.90
CA ARG A 69 -5.40 14.49 -8.17
C ARG A 69 -6.59 15.08 -8.93
N SER A 70 -7.78 14.51 -8.76
CA SER A 70 -8.99 15.01 -9.44
C SER A 70 -9.48 16.36 -8.91
N VAL A 71 -9.10 16.70 -7.67
CA VAL A 71 -9.48 17.95 -7.00
C VAL A 71 -8.33 18.97 -6.92
N LEU A 72 -7.15 18.63 -7.45
CA LEU A 72 -5.96 19.50 -7.46
C LEU A 72 -5.96 20.43 -8.68
#